data_AF-A0A7V3BRP7-F1
#
_entry.id   AF-A0A7V3BRP7-F1
#
_cell.length_a   1.000
_cell.length_b   1.000
_cell.length_c   1.000
_cell.angle_alpha   90.00
_cell.angle_beta   90.00
_cell.angle_gamma   90.00
#
_symmetry.space_group_name_H-M   'P 1'
#
loop_
_entity.id
_entity.type
_entity.pdbx_description
1 polymer ?
#
loop_
_entity_poly.entity_id
_entity_poly.type
_entity_poly.pdbx_seq_one_letter_code
_entity_poly.pdbx_strand_id
1 'polypeptide(L)'
;MTRLHGSILPRSSSEVPLGGEHHVAVTAYAVTGRRPPPMLPEGLTARPRSRFVGRERELAMLHELLAEVEAGRGQVVGIVGEPGMGKSRLLWEFRQRLTGQRVRYLEGHCLAYAQATPYLPVLELLRQQAELTEGDGPEVVVEKVRRSLRAAGMDPEASAPPLFQLLGLQEGLEPLAGLTPQAVKARTFETLGHWLFGLSQQQPLVVAVEDLHWSDPTSAELLAAWVERLAGARLMVLGTYRPGYQPPWLHKSYATQLALKPLSRPDSQRVLQSVLPTEELPDALAQTILSKAEGNPFFLEELASAVRERKPHHADFALPETVQGVLMVRIDWAAGGH
;
A
#
# COMPACT_ATOMS: atom_id res chain seq x y z
N MET A 1 -20.02 27.82 7.24
CA MET A 1 -20.66 26.49 7.32
C MET A 1 -19.83 25.53 6.48
N THR A 2 -18.86 24.86 7.10
CA THR A 2 -17.91 23.97 6.42
C THR A 2 -18.05 22.61 7.10
N ARG A 3 -18.68 21.63 6.43
CA ARG A 3 -18.86 20.28 6.98
C ARG A 3 -17.57 19.47 6.79
N LEU A 4 -16.87 19.22 7.89
CA LEU A 4 -15.82 18.20 7.97
C LEU A 4 -16.50 16.81 7.99
N HIS A 5 -16.24 15.98 6.97
CA HIS A 5 -16.64 14.59 6.95
C HIS A 5 -15.63 13.74 7.72
N GLY A 6 -15.98 13.40 8.95
CA GLY A 6 -15.41 12.29 9.70
C GLY A 6 -16.56 11.53 10.35
N SER A 7 -16.74 10.25 10.03
CA SER A 7 -17.80 9.42 10.59
C SER A 7 -17.49 9.08 12.06
N ILE A 8 -18.18 9.76 12.98
CA ILE A 8 -18.15 9.52 14.43
C ILE A 8 -19.37 8.67 14.78
N LEU A 9 -19.20 7.58 15.53
CA LEU A 9 -20.32 6.83 16.12
C LEU A 9 -20.68 7.47 17.46
N PRO A 10 -21.89 8.02 17.65
CA PRO A 10 -22.33 8.50 18.95
C PRO A 10 -22.89 7.33 19.78
N ARG A 11 -22.32 7.06 20.96
CA ARG A 11 -23.02 6.32 22.02
C ARG A 11 -22.77 6.99 23.37
N SER A 12 -23.89 7.40 23.97
CA SER A 12 -24.10 8.18 25.20
C SER A 12 -23.93 9.69 25.06
N SER A 13 -25.00 10.40 25.43
CA SER A 13 -25.13 11.86 25.47
C SER A 13 -25.16 12.30 26.92
N SER A 14 -24.28 13.22 27.32
CA SER A 14 -24.42 13.99 28.55
C SER A 14 -24.25 15.48 28.23
N GLU A 15 -25.23 16.28 28.65
CA GLU A 15 -25.21 17.74 28.48
C GLU A 15 -24.31 18.37 29.54
N VAL A 16 -23.38 19.22 29.12
CA VAL A 16 -22.55 20.03 30.04
C VAL A 16 -22.84 21.50 29.75
N PRO A 17 -23.33 22.29 30.73
CA PRO A 17 -23.56 23.71 30.53
C PRO A 17 -22.23 24.48 30.61
N LEU A 18 -21.92 25.29 29.59
CA LEU A 18 -20.85 26.27 29.61
C LEU A 18 -21.46 27.65 29.92
N GLY A 19 -20.91 28.34 30.92
CA GLY A 19 -21.40 29.65 31.36
C GLY A 19 -21.09 30.77 30.37
N GLY A 20 -22.12 31.51 29.97
CA GLY A 20 -22.06 32.73 29.15
C GLY A 20 -23.40 33.02 28.45
N GLU A 21 -23.87 34.27 28.49
CA GLU A 21 -25.26 34.74 28.30
C GLU A 21 -25.96 34.54 26.94
N HIS A 22 -25.55 33.59 26.09
CA HIS A 22 -26.31 33.23 24.88
C HIS A 22 -26.37 31.71 24.67
N HIS A 23 -27.51 31.13 25.03
CA HIS A 23 -27.79 29.70 24.90
C HIS A 23 -27.92 29.27 23.42
N VAL A 24 -26.83 28.74 22.86
CA VAL A 24 -26.88 27.77 21.77
C VAL A 24 -26.43 26.44 22.37
N ALA A 25 -27.34 25.48 22.50
CA ALA A 25 -26.98 24.13 22.91
C ALA A 25 -26.10 23.51 21.81
N VAL A 26 -24.81 23.35 22.09
CA VAL A 26 -23.88 22.64 21.20
C VAL A 26 -23.67 21.25 21.76
N THR A 27 -24.07 20.23 21.02
CA THR A 27 -23.79 18.84 21.37
C THR A 27 -22.27 18.61 21.35
N ALA A 28 -21.67 18.46 22.53
CA ALA A 28 -20.26 18.13 22.66
C ALA A 28 -20.11 16.60 22.75
N TYR A 29 -19.20 16.04 21.96
CA TYR A 29 -18.87 14.61 21.98
C TYR A 29 -17.52 14.41 22.66
N ALA A 30 -17.46 13.52 23.66
CA ALA A 30 -16.21 13.11 24.26
C ALA A 30 -15.47 12.13 23.32
N VAL A 31 -14.21 12.41 23.00
CA VAL A 31 -13.37 11.51 22.21
C VAL A 31 -12.86 10.41 23.13
N THR A 32 -13.46 9.22 23.06
CA THR A 32 -13.13 8.05 23.90
C THR A 32 -11.99 7.18 23.34
N GLY A 33 -11.50 7.49 22.14
CA GLY A 33 -10.37 6.80 21.53
C GLY A 33 -10.15 7.19 20.06
N ARG A 34 -8.97 6.90 19.52
CA ARG A 34 -8.74 6.94 18.08
C ARG A 34 -9.18 5.61 17.49
N ARG A 35 -10.14 5.62 16.57
CA ARG A 35 -10.32 4.48 15.65
C ARG A 35 -9.02 4.37 14.84
N PRO A 36 -8.36 3.21 14.77
CA PRO A 36 -7.36 2.99 13.74
C PRO A 36 -7.97 3.36 12.39
N PRO A 37 -7.20 3.91 11.43
CA PRO A 37 -7.74 4.05 10.08
C PRO A 37 -8.37 2.71 9.70
N PRO A 38 -9.58 2.72 9.10
CA PRO A 38 -10.18 1.47 8.65
C PRO A 38 -9.11 0.68 7.88
N MET A 39 -9.01 -0.64 8.13
CA MET A 39 -8.39 -1.51 7.14
C MET A 39 -8.84 -1.05 5.77
N LEU A 40 -7.84 -0.77 4.92
CA LEU A 40 -7.91 -0.03 3.68
C LEU A 40 -9.30 -0.16 3.01
N PRO A 41 -9.91 0.93 2.53
CA PRO A 41 -11.17 0.82 1.79
C PRO A 41 -11.05 -0.28 0.73
N GLU A 42 -12.11 -1.08 0.58
CA GLU A 42 -12.25 -2.31 -0.22
C GLU A 42 -11.89 -2.18 -1.74
N GLY A 43 -11.19 -1.12 -2.15
CA GLY A 43 -10.73 -0.87 -3.51
C GLY A 43 -9.33 -1.36 -3.86
N LEU A 44 -8.48 -1.75 -2.90
CA LEU A 44 -7.11 -2.26 -3.17
C LEU A 44 -7.04 -3.78 -3.39
N THR A 45 -8.13 -4.50 -3.11
CA THR A 45 -8.34 -5.92 -3.46
C THR A 45 -9.30 -6.10 -4.62
N ALA A 46 -9.74 -5.00 -5.25
CA ALA A 46 -10.61 -5.05 -6.42
C ALA A 46 -9.88 -5.80 -7.55
N ARG A 47 -10.54 -6.82 -8.12
CA ARG A 47 -10.03 -7.49 -9.32
C ARG A 47 -9.69 -6.42 -10.37
N PRO A 48 -8.53 -6.55 -11.03
CA PRO A 48 -8.26 -5.86 -12.29
C PRO A 48 -9.48 -5.62 -13.16
N ARG A 49 -9.71 -4.35 -13.55
CA ARG A 49 -10.77 -3.98 -14.49
C ARG A 49 -10.42 -4.27 -15.95
N SER A 50 -9.13 -4.48 -16.22
CA SER A 50 -8.56 -4.67 -17.56
C SER A 50 -7.55 -5.83 -17.59
N ARG A 51 -7.25 -6.30 -18.81
CA ARG A 51 -6.11 -7.20 -19.04
C ARG A 51 -4.79 -6.49 -18.78
N PHE A 52 -3.81 -7.23 -18.27
CA PHE A 52 -2.45 -6.73 -18.12
C PHE A 52 -1.74 -6.68 -19.48
N VAL A 53 -1.22 -5.51 -19.84
CA VAL A 53 -0.74 -5.21 -21.19
C VAL A 53 0.46 -4.27 -21.14
N GLY A 54 1.47 -4.53 -21.98
CA GLY A 54 2.56 -3.57 -22.28
C GLY A 54 3.59 -3.44 -21.16
N ARG A 55 3.65 -4.45 -20.28
CA ARG A 55 4.49 -4.52 -19.07
C ARG A 55 5.16 -5.88 -18.91
N GLU A 56 5.18 -6.67 -19.98
CA GLU A 56 5.66 -8.04 -19.98
C GLU A 56 7.18 -8.10 -19.70
N ARG A 57 7.93 -7.08 -20.14
CA ARG A 57 9.39 -6.97 -19.90
C ARG A 57 9.71 -6.68 -18.44
N GLU A 58 9.02 -5.70 -17.84
CA GLU A 58 9.20 -5.34 -16.44
C GLU A 58 8.81 -6.49 -15.52
N LEU A 59 7.73 -7.20 -15.84
CA LEU A 59 7.31 -8.37 -15.10
C LEU A 59 8.30 -9.53 -15.23
N ALA A 60 8.87 -9.76 -16.42
CA ALA A 60 9.92 -10.75 -16.62
C ALA A 60 11.18 -10.40 -15.79
N MET A 61 11.60 -9.14 -15.76
CA MET A 61 12.74 -8.70 -14.97
C MET A 61 12.54 -8.92 -13.46
N LEU A 62 11.32 -8.70 -12.94
CA LEU A 62 11.03 -9.01 -11.53
C LEU A 62 11.21 -10.50 -11.22
N HIS A 63 10.81 -11.40 -12.14
CA HIS A 63 11.01 -12.84 -11.98
C HIS A 63 12.48 -13.26 -12.11
N GLU A 64 13.23 -12.65 -13.03
CA GLU A 64 14.67 -12.89 -13.16
C GLU A 64 15.40 -12.51 -11.86
N LEU A 65 15.09 -11.34 -11.30
CA LEU A 65 15.66 -10.90 -10.02
C LEU A 65 15.19 -11.76 -8.85
N LEU A 66 13.97 -12.29 -8.87
CA LEU A 66 13.53 -13.25 -7.87
C LEU A 66 14.35 -14.54 -7.93
N ALA A 67 14.70 -15.05 -9.11
CA ALA A 67 15.55 -16.24 -9.22
C ALA A 67 16.94 -16.03 -8.59
N GLU A 68 17.49 -14.81 -8.69
CA GLU A 68 18.72 -14.42 -7.99
C GLU A 68 18.53 -14.49 -6.45
N VAL A 69 17.40 -14.00 -5.96
CA VAL A 69 17.03 -14.02 -4.54
C VAL A 69 16.87 -15.46 -4.03
N GLU A 70 16.26 -16.35 -4.81
CA GLU A 70 16.14 -17.76 -4.47
C GLU A 70 17.50 -18.44 -4.31
N ALA A 71 18.49 -17.99 -5.09
CA ALA A 71 19.88 -18.40 -5.02
C ALA A 71 20.72 -17.65 -3.96
N GLY A 72 20.08 -16.87 -3.07
CA GLY A 72 20.73 -16.17 -1.97
C GLY A 72 21.38 -14.84 -2.36
N ARG A 73 21.06 -14.28 -3.53
CA ARG A 73 21.55 -12.97 -3.97
C ARG A 73 20.42 -11.96 -3.83
N GLY A 74 20.30 -11.37 -2.63
CA GLY A 74 19.25 -10.41 -2.32
C GLY A 74 19.22 -9.22 -3.29
N GLN A 75 18.02 -8.73 -3.58
CA GLN A 75 17.77 -7.71 -4.60
C GLN A 75 16.91 -6.59 -4.04
N VAL A 76 17.15 -5.37 -4.48
CA VAL A 76 16.23 -4.24 -4.27
C VAL A 76 15.79 -3.67 -5.62
N VAL A 77 14.48 -3.48 -5.79
CA VAL A 77 13.91 -2.96 -7.03
C VAL A 77 13.05 -1.74 -6.75
N GLY A 78 13.43 -0.61 -7.33
CA GLY A 78 12.64 0.63 -7.31
C GLY A 78 11.76 0.74 -8.54
N ILE A 79 10.44 0.71 -8.37
CA ILE A 79 9.46 0.91 -9.45
C ILE A 79 9.02 2.36 -9.44
N VAL A 80 9.51 3.12 -10.41
CA VAL A 80 9.24 4.56 -10.54
C VAL A 80 8.24 4.83 -11.66
N GLY A 81 7.29 5.74 -11.41
CA GLY A 81 6.35 6.17 -12.44
C GLY A 81 5.30 7.13 -11.89
N GLU A 82 4.72 7.93 -12.78
CA GLU A 82 3.65 8.85 -12.44
C GLU A 82 2.41 8.12 -11.84
N PRO A 83 1.52 8.83 -11.15
CA PRO A 83 0.24 8.28 -10.70
C PRO A 83 -0.54 7.63 -11.86
N GLY A 84 -1.11 6.44 -11.61
CA GLY A 84 -1.88 5.71 -12.63
C GLY A 84 -1.07 4.91 -13.64
N MET A 85 0.27 4.98 -13.65
CA MET A 85 1.13 4.24 -14.59
C MET A 85 1.13 2.72 -14.41
N GLY A 86 0.43 2.18 -13.41
CA GLY A 86 0.32 0.74 -13.19
C GLY A 86 1.41 0.12 -12.31
N LYS A 87 2.03 0.89 -11.40
CA LYS A 87 3.02 0.40 -10.42
C LYS A 87 2.43 -0.72 -9.55
N SER A 88 1.33 -0.42 -8.86
CA SER A 88 0.61 -1.39 -8.01
C SER A 88 0.05 -2.55 -8.83
N ARG A 89 -0.37 -2.30 -10.09
CA ARG A 89 -0.80 -3.37 -10.98
C ARG A 89 0.34 -4.33 -11.35
N LEU A 90 1.54 -3.81 -11.62
CA LEU A 90 2.72 -4.65 -11.88
C LEU A 90 3.06 -5.52 -10.67
N LEU A 91 3.03 -4.95 -9.45
CA LEU A 91 3.23 -5.71 -8.21
C LEU A 91 2.16 -6.78 -8.00
N TRP A 92 0.90 -6.43 -8.26
CA TRP A 92 -0.21 -7.38 -8.19
C TRP A 92 -0.01 -8.56 -9.13
N GLU A 93 0.30 -8.31 -10.41
CA GLU A 93 0.55 -9.38 -11.39
C GLU A 93 1.76 -10.25 -11.01
N PHE A 94 2.81 -9.63 -10.49
CA PHE A 94 3.97 -10.33 -9.98
C PHE A 94 3.57 -11.26 -8.83
N ARG A 95 2.87 -10.74 -7.82
CA ARG A 95 2.34 -11.52 -6.68
C ARG A 95 1.46 -12.68 -7.13
N GLN A 96 0.55 -12.46 -8.08
CA GLN A 96 -0.32 -13.51 -8.59
C GLN A 96 0.47 -14.67 -9.20
N ARG A 97 1.58 -14.39 -9.90
CA ARG A 97 2.45 -15.42 -10.48
C ARG A 97 3.28 -16.18 -9.45
N LEU A 98 3.39 -15.69 -8.22
CA LEU A 98 4.03 -16.41 -7.11
C LEU A 98 3.11 -17.46 -6.48
N THR A 99 1.82 -17.49 -6.82
CA THR A 99 0.86 -18.47 -6.29
C THR A 99 1.34 -19.89 -6.57
N GLY A 100 1.44 -20.71 -5.53
CA GLY A 100 1.92 -22.09 -5.63
C GLY A 100 3.45 -22.25 -5.59
N GLN A 101 4.20 -21.14 -5.58
CA GLN A 101 5.64 -21.16 -5.36
C GLN A 101 5.96 -21.07 -3.86
N ARG A 102 7.14 -21.56 -3.45
CA ARG A 102 7.60 -21.46 -2.06
C ARG A 102 8.26 -20.11 -1.78
N VAL A 103 7.53 -19.03 -2.09
CA VAL A 103 7.98 -17.64 -1.90
C VAL A 103 6.98 -16.95 -0.99
N ARG A 104 7.48 -16.29 0.07
CA ARG A 104 6.65 -15.46 0.93
C ARG A 104 6.55 -14.05 0.33
N TYR A 105 5.36 -13.48 0.29
CA TYR A 105 5.14 -12.10 -0.15
C TYR A 105 4.46 -11.32 0.98
N LEU A 106 5.08 -10.23 1.43
CA LEU A 106 4.56 -9.30 2.41
C LEU A 106 4.49 -7.90 1.81
N GLU A 107 3.45 -7.15 2.13
CA GLU A 107 3.18 -5.84 1.52
C GLU A 107 2.91 -4.79 2.59
N GLY A 108 3.45 -3.59 2.43
CA GLY A 108 3.21 -2.46 3.33
C GLY A 108 2.98 -1.19 2.54
N HIS A 109 2.11 -0.32 3.06
CA HIS A 109 1.75 0.91 2.37
C HIS A 109 2.21 2.14 3.15
N CYS A 110 2.84 3.08 2.45
CA CYS A 110 3.03 4.43 2.95
C CYS A 110 1.78 5.24 2.64
N LEU A 111 1.13 5.82 3.66
CA LEU A 111 -0.10 6.57 3.48
C LEU A 111 0.15 8.08 3.59
N ALA A 112 -0.35 8.84 2.62
CA ALA A 112 -0.17 10.29 2.55
C ALA A 112 -0.56 11.03 3.84
N TYR A 113 -1.63 10.57 4.51
CA TYR A 113 -2.15 11.16 5.75
C TYR A 113 -1.50 10.61 7.03
N ALA A 114 -0.63 9.60 6.92
CA ALA A 114 0.00 8.93 8.06
C ALA A 114 1.52 9.14 8.12
N GLN A 115 2.05 10.16 7.44
CA GLN A 115 3.49 10.50 7.45
C GLN A 115 4.06 10.80 8.85
N ALA A 116 3.19 11.09 9.82
CA ALA A 116 3.56 11.31 11.23
C ALA A 116 3.47 10.03 12.09
N THR A 117 3.12 8.88 11.50
CA THR A 117 3.01 7.59 12.21
C THR A 117 4.20 6.71 11.82
N PRO A 118 5.21 6.60 12.68
CA PRO A 118 6.38 5.77 12.41
C PRO A 118 6.01 4.31 12.21
N TYR A 119 6.79 3.61 11.38
CA TYR A 119 6.72 2.16 11.16
C TYR A 119 5.45 1.63 10.51
N LEU A 120 4.54 2.49 10.02
CA LEU A 120 3.28 2.03 9.43
C LEU A 120 3.45 0.91 8.37
N PRO A 121 4.29 1.05 7.33
CA PRO A 121 4.45 -0.02 6.35
C PRO A 121 4.98 -1.31 6.98
N VAL A 122 5.88 -1.22 7.96
CA VAL A 122 6.47 -2.40 8.61
C VAL A 122 5.51 -3.08 9.57
N LEU A 123 4.63 -2.31 10.22
CA LEU A 123 3.53 -2.83 11.01
C LEU A 123 2.56 -3.65 10.16
N GLU A 124 2.31 -3.24 8.91
CA GLU A 124 1.50 -4.03 7.97
C GLU A 124 2.17 -5.36 7.60
N LEU A 125 3.50 -5.36 7.37
CA LEU A 125 4.25 -6.59 7.14
C LEU A 125 4.14 -7.56 8.32
N LEU A 126 4.31 -7.02 9.55
CA LEU A 126 4.22 -7.82 10.78
C LEU A 126 2.82 -8.39 10.96
N ARG A 127 1.77 -7.58 10.74
CA ARG A 127 0.37 -8.01 10.82
C ARG A 127 0.06 -9.11 9.82
N GLN A 128 0.55 -8.99 8.58
CA GLN A 128 0.35 -10.03 7.55
C GLN A 128 1.04 -11.34 7.94
N GLN A 129 2.31 -11.27 8.33
CA GLN A 129 3.10 -12.45 8.68
C GLN A 129 2.60 -13.15 9.96
N ALA A 130 2.12 -12.39 10.94
CA ALA A 130 1.55 -12.93 12.17
C ALA A 130 0.05 -13.23 12.05
N GLU A 131 -0.58 -12.98 10.89
CA GLU A 131 -2.00 -13.18 10.64
C GLU A 131 -2.89 -12.44 11.66
N LEU A 132 -2.53 -11.19 11.97
CA LEU A 132 -3.26 -10.32 12.89
C LEU A 132 -4.51 -9.74 12.22
N THR A 133 -5.62 -9.74 12.94
CA THR A 133 -6.93 -9.19 12.52
C THR A 133 -7.41 -8.13 13.51
N GLU A 134 -8.30 -7.22 13.09
CA GLU A 134 -8.83 -6.16 13.98
C GLU A 134 -9.60 -6.72 15.18
N GLY A 135 -10.11 -7.95 15.09
CA GLY A 135 -10.85 -8.61 16.17
C GLY A 135 -9.97 -9.35 17.18
N ASP A 136 -8.66 -9.42 16.96
CA ASP A 136 -7.76 -10.13 17.89
C ASP A 136 -7.62 -9.35 19.21
N GLY A 137 -7.96 -10.01 20.32
CA GLY A 137 -7.69 -9.49 21.65
C GLY A 137 -6.18 -9.48 21.98
N PRO A 138 -5.75 -8.72 23.00
CA PRO A 138 -4.34 -8.56 23.36
C PRO A 138 -3.57 -9.88 23.52
N GLU A 139 -4.15 -10.86 24.21
CA GLU A 139 -3.54 -12.19 24.43
C GLU A 139 -3.31 -12.95 23.11
N VAL A 140 -4.26 -12.85 22.17
CA VAL A 140 -4.15 -13.49 20.85
C VAL A 140 -3.06 -12.83 20.02
N VAL A 141 -2.97 -11.48 20.08
CA VAL A 141 -1.89 -10.73 19.41
C VAL A 141 -0.53 -11.15 19.95
N VAL A 142 -0.37 -11.26 21.28
CA VAL A 142 0.86 -11.73 21.93
C VAL A 142 1.30 -13.09 21.39
N GLU A 143 0.40 -14.07 21.39
CA GLU A 143 0.71 -15.43 20.93
C GLU A 143 1.05 -15.48 19.44
N LYS A 144 0.33 -14.73 18.60
CA LYS A 144 0.60 -14.64 17.15
C LYS A 144 1.96 -13.99 16.86
N VAL A 145 2.31 -12.91 17.57
CA VAL A 145 3.62 -12.25 17.46
C VAL A 145 4.74 -13.19 17.91
N ARG A 146 4.58 -13.87 19.05
CA ARG A 146 5.55 -14.87 19.52
C ARG A 146 5.76 -15.98 18.50
N ARG A 147 4.69 -16.49 17.89
CA ARG A 147 4.76 -17.48 16.80
C ARG A 147 5.54 -16.95 15.59
N SER A 148 5.29 -15.71 15.19
CA SER A 148 6.01 -15.05 14.08
C SER A 148 7.51 -14.94 14.37
N LEU A 149 7.90 -14.58 15.59
CA LEU A 149 9.30 -14.55 16.04
C LEU A 149 9.96 -15.94 16.00
N ARG A 150 9.27 -16.98 16.49
CA ARG A 150 9.76 -18.37 16.40
C ARG A 150 9.96 -18.81 14.95
N ALA A 151 9.05 -18.44 14.05
CA ALA A 151 9.16 -18.73 12.63
C ALA A 151 10.37 -18.05 11.97
N ALA A 152 10.85 -16.93 12.54
CA ALA A 152 12.09 -16.28 12.15
C ALA A 152 13.34 -16.87 12.84
N GLY A 153 13.20 -17.90 13.68
CA GLY A 153 14.31 -18.50 14.44
C GLY A 153 14.75 -17.66 15.64
N MET A 154 13.90 -16.75 16.14
CA MET A 154 14.20 -15.87 17.26
C MET A 154 13.60 -16.38 18.57
N ASP A 155 14.23 -16.02 19.69
CA ASP A 155 13.64 -16.20 21.02
C ASP A 155 12.55 -15.14 21.26
N PRO A 156 11.28 -15.53 21.42
CA PRO A 156 10.19 -14.58 21.60
C PRO A 156 10.28 -13.79 22.91
N GLU A 157 10.77 -14.38 23.99
CA GLU A 157 10.79 -13.68 25.29
C GLU A 157 11.80 -12.53 25.28
N ALA A 158 12.95 -12.72 24.62
CA ALA A 158 13.92 -11.66 24.43
C ALA A 158 13.51 -10.61 23.38
N SER A 159 12.74 -11.02 22.36
CA SER A 159 12.56 -10.24 21.13
C SER A 159 11.19 -9.58 20.97
N ALA A 160 10.17 -10.03 21.70
CA ALA A 160 8.82 -9.50 21.56
C ALA A 160 8.58 -8.07 22.10
N PRO A 161 9.24 -7.59 23.18
CA PRO A 161 8.89 -6.30 23.79
C PRO A 161 8.85 -5.10 22.82
N PRO A 162 9.84 -4.90 21.91
CA PRO A 162 9.77 -3.81 20.95
C PRO A 162 8.57 -3.91 20.00
N LEU A 163 8.18 -5.13 19.62
CA LEU A 163 7.03 -5.36 18.73
C LEU A 163 5.70 -5.14 19.45
N PHE A 164 5.61 -5.53 20.73
CA PHE A 164 4.45 -5.25 21.57
C PHE A 164 4.20 -3.76 21.71
N GLN A 165 5.27 -2.98 21.96
CA GLN A 165 5.18 -1.53 22.01
C GLN A 165 4.68 -0.94 20.69
N LEU A 166 5.21 -1.40 19.55
CA LEU A 166 4.77 -0.95 18.23
C LEU A 166 3.30 -1.28 17.93
N LEU A 167 2.81 -2.42 18.43
CA LEU A 167 1.42 -2.85 18.29
C LEU A 167 0.48 -2.22 19.33
N GLY A 168 1.00 -1.39 20.24
CA GLY A 168 0.21 -0.68 21.26
C GLY A 168 -0.19 -1.53 22.46
N LEU A 169 0.42 -2.71 22.64
CA LEU A 169 0.22 -3.54 23.82
C LEU A 169 0.90 -2.91 25.04
N GLN A 170 0.32 -3.14 26.23
CA GLN A 170 0.82 -2.56 27.48
C GLN A 170 1.62 -3.56 28.33
N GLU A 171 1.44 -4.85 28.11
CA GLU A 171 2.09 -5.93 28.85
C GLU A 171 3.37 -6.41 28.14
N GLY A 172 4.34 -6.92 28.90
CA GLY A 172 5.60 -7.45 28.36
C GLY A 172 6.60 -6.35 27.94
N LEU A 173 6.44 -5.13 28.46
CA LEU A 173 7.29 -3.97 28.14
C LEU A 173 8.37 -3.70 29.19
N GLU A 174 8.44 -4.50 30.26
CA GLU A 174 9.41 -4.39 31.34
C GLU A 174 10.87 -4.33 30.82
N PRO A 175 11.27 -5.11 29.80
CA PRO A 175 12.63 -5.03 29.25
C PRO A 175 12.98 -3.71 28.55
N LEU A 176 11.97 -2.88 28.25
CA LEU A 176 12.13 -1.55 27.66
C LEU A 176 12.06 -0.43 28.70
N ALA A 177 11.60 -0.74 29.92
CA ALA A 177 11.49 0.23 30.98
C ALA A 177 12.86 0.84 31.32
N GLY A 178 12.91 2.17 31.45
CA GLY A 178 14.15 2.90 31.77
C GLY A 178 15.10 3.12 30.58
N LEU A 179 14.81 2.60 29.39
CA LEU A 179 15.57 2.90 28.18
C LEU A 179 15.25 4.30 27.65
N THR A 180 16.23 4.94 27.03
CA THR A 180 16.00 6.17 26.27
C THR A 180 15.21 5.87 24.99
N PRO A 181 14.47 6.85 24.42
CA PRO A 181 13.77 6.66 23.14
C PRO A 181 14.69 6.17 22.00
N GLN A 182 15.95 6.62 21.99
CA GLN A 182 16.94 6.19 21.00
C GLN A 182 17.34 4.72 21.19
N ALA A 183 17.50 4.26 22.44
CA ALA A 183 17.80 2.86 22.73
C ALA A 183 16.62 1.94 22.38
N VAL A 184 15.39 2.38 22.64
CA VAL A 184 14.17 1.68 22.20
C VAL A 184 14.15 1.57 20.67
N LYS A 185 14.34 2.67 19.95
CA LYS A 185 14.42 2.68 18.49
C LYS A 185 15.47 1.70 17.96
N ALA A 186 16.67 1.71 18.54
CA ALA A 186 17.75 0.81 18.12
C ALA A 186 17.37 -0.67 18.32
N ARG A 187 16.80 -1.03 19.48
CA ARG A 187 16.30 -2.39 19.72
C ARG A 187 15.17 -2.78 18.78
N THR A 188 14.26 -1.85 18.46
CA THR A 188 13.19 -2.07 17.49
C THR A 188 13.75 -2.36 16.10
N PHE A 189 14.71 -1.56 15.63
CA PHE A 189 15.38 -1.76 14.34
C PHE A 189 16.08 -3.12 14.27
N GLU A 190 16.84 -3.46 15.31
CA GLU A 190 17.53 -4.75 15.40
C GLU A 190 16.54 -5.92 15.37
N THR A 191 15.50 -5.86 16.19
CA THR A 191 14.46 -6.90 16.28
C THR A 191 13.77 -7.10 14.94
N LEU A 192 13.32 -6.02 14.30
CA LEU A 192 12.65 -6.08 13.00
C LEU A 192 13.59 -6.58 11.89
N GLY A 193 14.87 -6.20 11.94
CA GLY A 193 15.90 -6.74 11.05
C GLY A 193 16.08 -8.24 11.24
N HIS A 194 16.35 -8.70 12.46
CA HIS A 194 16.51 -10.14 12.75
C HIS A 194 15.27 -10.94 12.37
N TRP A 195 14.09 -10.40 12.62
CA TRP A 195 12.84 -11.01 12.22
C TRP A 195 12.76 -11.16 10.70
N LEU A 196 12.95 -10.08 9.94
CA LEU A 196 12.84 -10.11 8.49
C LEU A 196 13.88 -11.04 7.84
N PHE A 197 15.14 -10.93 8.25
CA PHE A 197 16.21 -11.76 7.72
C PHE A 197 16.06 -13.22 8.14
N GLY A 198 15.60 -13.48 9.37
CA GLY A 198 15.29 -14.83 9.85
C GLY A 198 14.20 -15.50 9.02
N LEU A 199 13.13 -14.78 8.65
CA LEU A 199 12.11 -15.29 7.73
C LEU A 199 12.69 -15.62 6.34
N SER A 200 13.59 -14.77 5.83
CA SER A 200 14.25 -15.00 4.53
C SER A 200 15.13 -16.25 4.51
N GLN A 201 15.66 -16.69 5.66
CA GLN A 201 16.44 -17.93 5.74
C GLN A 201 15.55 -19.19 5.60
N GLN A 202 14.28 -19.13 6.03
CA GLN A 202 13.36 -20.26 5.95
C GLN A 202 12.87 -20.51 4.52
N GLN A 203 12.60 -19.43 3.78
CA GLN A 203 12.24 -19.45 2.37
C GLN A 203 12.42 -18.05 1.75
N PRO A 204 12.58 -17.95 0.43
CA PRO A 204 12.64 -16.66 -0.27
C PRO A 204 11.50 -15.74 0.14
N LEU A 205 11.84 -14.49 0.44
CA LEU A 205 10.92 -13.47 0.94
C LEU A 205 10.94 -12.27 -0.01
N VAL A 206 9.76 -11.84 -0.43
CA VAL A 206 9.52 -10.57 -1.11
C VAL A 206 8.81 -9.63 -0.15
N VAL A 207 9.36 -8.44 0.04
CA VAL A 207 8.75 -7.32 0.77
C VAL A 207 8.47 -6.21 -0.23
N ALA A 208 7.20 -5.89 -0.44
CA ALA A 208 6.78 -4.73 -1.22
C ALA A 208 6.38 -3.58 -0.30
N VAL A 209 6.93 -2.39 -0.56
CA VAL A 209 6.53 -1.16 0.11
C VAL A 209 6.04 -0.16 -0.94
N GLU A 210 4.74 0.12 -0.89
CA GLU A 210 4.09 1.02 -1.85
C GLU A 210 4.18 2.48 -1.41
N ASP A 211 4.32 3.36 -2.41
CA ASP A 211 4.29 4.81 -2.29
C ASP A 211 5.32 5.41 -1.32
N LEU A 212 6.59 4.96 -1.43
CA LEU A 212 7.72 5.40 -0.58
C LEU A 212 7.94 6.92 -0.49
N HIS A 213 7.46 7.68 -1.48
CA HIS A 213 7.45 9.14 -1.45
C HIS A 213 6.57 9.74 -0.33
N TRP A 214 5.71 8.92 0.30
CA TRP A 214 4.95 9.24 1.50
C TRP A 214 5.48 8.54 2.76
N SER A 215 6.66 7.92 2.72
CA SER A 215 7.24 7.28 3.90
C SER A 215 7.57 8.29 4.98
N ASP A 216 7.29 7.96 6.24
CA ASP A 216 7.87 8.68 7.36
C ASP A 216 9.39 8.45 7.43
N PRO A 217 10.16 9.37 8.04
CA PRO A 217 11.63 9.26 8.10
C PRO A 217 12.13 8.00 8.80
N THR A 218 11.41 7.52 9.82
CA THR A 218 11.83 6.37 10.61
C THR A 218 11.65 5.07 9.83
N SER A 219 10.54 4.91 9.12
CA SER A 219 10.34 3.78 8.20
C SER A 219 11.35 3.79 7.06
N ALA A 220 11.66 4.97 6.50
CA ALA A 220 12.66 5.09 5.43
C ALA A 220 14.06 4.67 5.91
N GLU A 221 14.45 5.08 7.12
CA GLU A 221 15.73 4.69 7.75
C GLU A 221 15.80 3.18 8.01
N LEU A 222 14.71 2.57 8.50
CA LEU A 222 14.64 1.13 8.73
C LEU A 222 14.76 0.35 7.42
N LEU A 223 14.05 0.78 6.38
CA LEU A 223 14.11 0.15 5.06
C LEU A 223 15.51 0.27 4.46
N ALA A 224 16.16 1.43 4.60
CA ALA A 224 17.56 1.59 4.21
C ALA A 224 18.47 0.61 4.94
N ALA A 225 18.31 0.48 6.27
CA ALA A 225 19.10 -0.46 7.08
C ALA A 225 18.89 -1.93 6.68
N TRP A 226 17.70 -2.32 6.23
CA TRP A 226 17.48 -3.63 5.64
C TRP A 226 18.20 -3.78 4.30
N VAL A 227 18.12 -2.77 3.44
CA VAL A 227 18.75 -2.81 2.12
C VAL A 227 20.28 -2.91 2.20
N GLU A 228 20.91 -2.30 3.21
CA GLU A 228 22.35 -2.46 3.49
C GLU A 228 22.77 -3.91 3.74
N ARG A 229 21.85 -4.77 4.19
CA ARG A 229 22.12 -6.16 4.59
C ARG A 229 21.61 -7.19 3.60
N LEU A 230 21.13 -6.78 2.41
CA LEU A 230 20.56 -7.70 1.43
C LEU A 230 21.58 -8.62 0.77
N ALA A 231 22.85 -8.21 0.71
CA ALA A 231 23.89 -9.04 0.11
C ALA A 231 23.95 -10.40 0.82
N GLY A 232 23.71 -11.49 0.09
CA GLY A 232 23.68 -12.86 0.64
C GLY A 232 22.35 -13.31 1.24
N ALA A 233 21.31 -12.46 1.27
CA ALA A 233 20.00 -12.83 1.79
C ALA A 233 19.06 -13.36 0.69
N ARG A 234 18.14 -14.25 1.05
CA ARG A 234 17.02 -14.65 0.17
C ARG A 234 15.85 -13.67 0.32
N LEU A 235 16.17 -12.37 0.22
CA LEU A 235 15.24 -11.26 0.40
C LEU A 235 15.23 -10.36 -0.84
N MET A 236 14.03 -10.12 -1.37
CA MET A 236 13.73 -9.11 -2.38
C MET A 236 12.98 -7.94 -1.73
N VAL A 237 13.45 -6.72 -1.92
CA VAL A 237 12.74 -5.51 -1.50
C VAL A 237 12.23 -4.79 -2.75
N LEU A 238 10.91 -4.60 -2.85
CA LEU A 238 10.26 -3.84 -3.90
C LEU A 238 9.79 -2.51 -3.31
N GLY A 239 10.10 -1.40 -3.95
CA GLY A 239 9.66 -0.07 -3.53
C GLY A 239 8.99 0.66 -4.67
N THR A 240 7.76 1.16 -4.49
CA THR A 240 7.11 2.01 -5.51
C THR A 240 7.20 3.49 -5.14
N TYR A 241 7.47 4.36 -6.11
CA TYR A 241 7.56 5.79 -5.86
C TYR A 241 7.32 6.64 -7.12
N ARG A 242 7.15 7.94 -6.92
CA ARG A 242 6.99 8.92 -7.99
C ARG A 242 8.36 9.45 -8.45
N PRO A 243 8.48 9.92 -9.70
CA PRO A 243 9.66 10.64 -10.14
C PRO A 243 10.05 11.78 -9.18
N GLY A 244 11.34 11.99 -9.00
CA GLY A 244 11.89 12.98 -8.05
C GLY A 244 12.18 12.44 -6.64
N TYR A 245 11.54 11.35 -6.22
CA TYR A 245 11.94 10.66 -4.99
C TYR A 245 13.28 9.92 -5.21
N GLN A 246 14.19 10.06 -4.24
CA GLN A 246 15.51 9.43 -4.27
C GLN A 246 15.62 8.37 -3.17
N PRO A 247 15.38 7.08 -3.48
CA PRO A 247 15.60 6.02 -2.53
C PRO A 247 17.07 5.96 -2.09
N PRO A 248 17.36 5.74 -0.79
CA PRO A 248 18.72 5.79 -0.26
C PRO A 248 19.63 4.67 -0.79
N TRP A 249 19.06 3.64 -1.41
CA TRP A 249 19.78 2.46 -1.92
C TRP A 249 20.06 2.46 -3.42
N LEU A 250 19.75 3.53 -4.15
CA LEU A 250 19.94 3.58 -5.61
C LEU A 250 21.37 3.25 -6.09
N HIS A 251 22.37 3.47 -5.24
CA HIS A 251 23.79 3.27 -5.57
C HIS A 251 24.31 1.85 -5.28
N LYS A 252 23.46 0.92 -4.81
CA LYS A 252 23.89 -0.45 -4.51
C LYS A 252 24.03 -1.28 -5.78
N SER A 253 24.98 -2.21 -5.81
CA SER A 253 25.20 -3.10 -6.96
C SER A 253 24.05 -4.08 -7.22
N TYR A 254 23.22 -4.34 -6.21
CA TYR A 254 22.02 -5.17 -6.25
C TYR A 254 20.73 -4.34 -6.30
N ALA A 255 20.84 -3.05 -6.68
CA ALA A 255 19.69 -2.19 -6.92
C ALA A 255 19.35 -2.12 -8.41
N THR A 256 18.08 -2.36 -8.73
CA THR A 256 17.52 -2.18 -10.08
C THR A 256 16.42 -1.13 -10.04
N GLN A 257 16.38 -0.22 -11.02
CA GLN A 257 15.27 0.73 -11.16
C GLN A 257 14.44 0.42 -12.40
N LEU A 258 13.13 0.22 -12.20
CA LEU A 258 12.14 0.01 -13.26
C LEU A 258 11.34 1.29 -13.47
N ALA A 259 11.56 1.97 -14.59
CA ALA A 259 10.81 3.16 -14.95
C ALA A 259 9.59 2.82 -15.82
N LEU A 260 8.40 2.96 -15.24
CA LEU A 260 7.14 2.73 -15.94
C LEU A 260 6.77 3.96 -16.78
N LYS A 261 6.96 3.82 -18.10
CA LYS A 261 6.54 4.82 -19.09
C LYS A 261 5.05 4.69 -19.43
N PRO A 262 4.43 5.72 -20.02
CA PRO A 262 3.10 5.58 -20.64
C PRO A 262 3.06 4.38 -21.61
N LEU A 263 1.91 3.72 -21.69
CA LEU A 263 1.68 2.62 -22.61
C LEU A 263 1.82 3.10 -24.06
N SER A 264 2.29 2.20 -24.93
CA SER A 264 2.28 2.46 -26.37
C SER A 264 0.84 2.60 -26.88
N ARG A 265 0.64 3.21 -28.06
CA ARG A 265 -0.70 3.31 -28.65
C ARG A 265 -1.35 1.93 -28.90
N PRO A 266 -0.64 0.92 -29.45
CA PRO A 266 -1.18 -0.44 -29.54
C PRO A 266 -1.58 -1.03 -28.20
N ASP A 267 -0.76 -0.85 -27.16
CA ASP A 267 -1.04 -1.35 -25.81
C ASP A 267 -2.25 -0.66 -25.18
N SER A 268 -2.35 0.66 -25.35
CA SER A 268 -3.48 1.45 -24.90
C SER A 268 -4.78 0.96 -25.53
N GLN A 269 -4.75 0.62 -26.83
CA GLN A 269 -5.89 0.06 -27.54
C GLN A 269 -6.28 -1.33 -27.01
N ARG A 270 -5.29 -2.19 -26.72
CA ARG A 270 -5.53 -3.52 -26.10
C ARG A 270 -6.16 -3.40 -24.71
N VAL A 271 -5.72 -2.43 -23.89
CA VAL A 271 -6.35 -2.14 -22.58
C VAL A 271 -7.79 -1.69 -22.77
N LEU A 272 -8.03 -0.71 -23.65
CA LEU A 272 -9.37 -0.20 -23.96
C LEU A 272 -10.31 -1.34 -24.38
N GLN A 273 -9.88 -2.17 -25.34
CA GLN A 273 -10.66 -3.32 -25.83
C GLN A 273 -10.96 -4.36 -24.75
N SER A 274 -10.12 -4.46 -23.72
CA SER A 274 -10.34 -5.39 -22.61
C SER A 274 -11.42 -4.92 -21.64
N VAL A 275 -11.68 -3.60 -21.58
CA VAL A 275 -12.72 -3.00 -20.73
C VAL A 275 -14.02 -2.83 -21.52
N LEU A 276 -13.90 -2.45 -22.80
CA LEU A 276 -14.98 -2.22 -23.76
C LEU A 276 -14.71 -3.03 -25.04
N PRO A 277 -15.38 -4.18 -25.26
CA PRO A 277 -15.28 -4.94 -26.49
C PRO A 277 -15.60 -4.08 -27.72
N THR A 278 -14.87 -4.28 -28.82
CA THR A 278 -14.85 -3.37 -29.99
C THR A 278 -16.20 -3.27 -30.71
N GLU A 279 -17.05 -4.29 -30.57
CA GLU A 279 -18.41 -4.32 -31.12
C GLU A 279 -19.34 -3.27 -30.47
N GLU A 280 -18.95 -2.73 -29.31
CA GLU A 280 -19.74 -1.77 -28.53
C GLU A 280 -19.25 -0.31 -28.66
N LEU A 281 -18.16 -0.04 -29.39
CA LEU A 281 -17.48 1.28 -29.34
C LEU A 281 -17.21 1.88 -30.73
N PRO A 282 -17.83 3.03 -31.07
CA PRO A 282 -17.48 3.78 -32.29
C PRO A 282 -16.01 4.21 -32.32
N ASP A 283 -15.35 4.07 -33.47
CA ASP A 283 -13.92 4.38 -33.66
C ASP A 283 -13.55 5.81 -33.20
N ALA A 284 -14.40 6.79 -33.49
CA ALA A 284 -14.17 8.18 -33.10
C ALA A 284 -14.07 8.36 -31.57
N LEU A 285 -14.95 7.66 -30.83
CA LEU A 285 -14.95 7.68 -29.37
C LEU A 285 -13.72 6.94 -28.82
N ALA A 286 -13.35 5.81 -29.42
CA ALA A 286 -12.11 5.09 -29.08
C ALA A 286 -10.86 5.97 -29.23
N GLN A 287 -10.75 6.71 -30.35
CA GLN A 287 -9.64 7.64 -30.56
C GLN A 287 -9.63 8.78 -29.56
N THR A 288 -10.80 9.27 -29.15
CA THR A 288 -10.90 10.35 -28.15
C THR A 288 -10.43 9.85 -26.77
N ILE A 289 -10.83 8.64 -26.37
CA ILE A 289 -10.36 8.01 -25.13
C ILE A 289 -8.84 7.82 -25.16
N LEU A 290 -8.31 7.23 -26.24
CA LEU A 290 -6.87 6.99 -26.38
C LEU A 290 -6.07 8.29 -26.35
N SER A 291 -6.56 9.34 -27.01
CA SER A 291 -5.91 10.65 -27.02
C SER A 291 -5.94 11.30 -25.64
N LYS A 292 -7.07 11.25 -24.93
CA LYS A 292 -7.21 11.87 -23.59
C LYS A 292 -6.43 11.14 -22.50
N ALA A 293 -6.30 9.83 -22.62
CA ALA A 293 -5.59 9.04 -21.62
C ALA A 293 -4.06 9.11 -21.76
N GLU A 294 -3.54 9.50 -22.94
CA GLU A 294 -2.10 9.68 -23.20
C GLU A 294 -1.24 8.47 -22.77
N GLY A 295 -1.78 7.27 -22.91
CA GLY A 295 -1.12 6.03 -22.50
C GLY A 295 -1.08 5.78 -20.99
N ASN A 296 -1.79 6.56 -20.16
CA ASN A 296 -1.95 6.30 -18.74
C ASN A 296 -3.01 5.17 -18.53
N PRO A 297 -2.61 3.99 -18.01
CA PRO A 297 -3.52 2.86 -17.81
C PRO A 297 -4.75 3.19 -16.97
N PHE A 298 -4.57 3.91 -15.85
CA PHE A 298 -5.68 4.26 -14.96
C PHE A 298 -6.73 5.12 -15.68
N PHE A 299 -6.28 6.10 -16.47
CA PHE A 299 -7.20 6.93 -17.26
C PHE A 299 -7.92 6.12 -18.34
N LEU A 300 -7.21 5.23 -19.04
CA LEU A 300 -7.83 4.35 -20.02
C LEU A 300 -8.96 3.54 -19.39
N GLU A 301 -8.70 2.94 -18.23
CA GLU A 301 -9.69 2.13 -17.51
C GLU A 301 -10.89 2.93 -17.03
N GLU A 302 -10.67 4.11 -16.44
CA GLU A 302 -11.77 4.91 -15.92
C GLU A 302 -12.62 5.53 -17.04
N LEU A 303 -11.99 6.06 -18.10
CA LEU A 303 -12.73 6.61 -19.25
C LEU A 303 -13.53 5.50 -19.97
N ALA A 304 -12.94 4.32 -20.15
CA ALA A 304 -13.63 3.18 -20.72
C ALA A 304 -14.78 2.68 -19.82
N SER A 305 -14.57 2.62 -18.50
CA SER A 305 -15.61 2.20 -17.55
C SER A 305 -16.77 3.20 -17.53
N ALA A 306 -16.49 4.51 -17.56
CA ALA A 306 -17.52 5.55 -17.60
C ALA A 306 -18.40 5.46 -18.85
N VAL A 307 -17.82 5.10 -20.00
CA VAL A 307 -18.57 4.85 -21.25
C VAL A 307 -19.41 3.57 -21.13
N ARG A 308 -18.85 2.49 -20.58
CA ARG A 308 -19.57 1.21 -20.40
C ARG A 308 -20.81 1.37 -19.54
N GLU A 309 -20.70 2.10 -18.43
CA GLU A 309 -21.78 2.28 -17.45
C GLU A 309 -22.96 3.08 -18.02
N ARG A 310 -22.74 3.96 -19.01
CA ARG A 310 -23.77 4.81 -19.61
C ARG A 310 -24.48 4.21 -20.83
N LYS A 311 -24.03 3.04 -21.32
CA LYS A 311 -24.38 2.43 -22.62
C LYS A 311 -24.06 3.33 -23.83
N PRO A 312 -23.53 2.78 -24.94
CA PRO A 312 -22.94 3.54 -26.05
C PRO A 312 -23.92 4.34 -26.96
N HIS A 313 -25.16 4.63 -26.53
CA HIS A 313 -26.19 5.19 -27.40
C HIS A 313 -26.32 6.73 -27.41
N HIS A 314 -25.55 7.46 -26.60
CA HIS A 314 -25.64 8.92 -26.57
C HIS A 314 -24.40 9.58 -27.17
N ALA A 315 -24.57 10.17 -28.35
CA ALA A 315 -23.56 10.92 -29.09
C ALA A 315 -23.09 12.21 -28.39
N ASP A 316 -23.73 12.61 -27.28
CA ASP A 316 -23.40 13.82 -26.50
C ASP A 316 -22.51 13.54 -25.26
N PHE A 317 -21.69 12.47 -25.29
CA PHE A 317 -20.82 12.15 -24.15
C PHE A 317 -19.61 13.10 -24.06
N ALA A 318 -19.69 14.10 -23.19
CA ALA A 318 -18.55 14.91 -22.80
C ALA A 318 -17.61 14.11 -21.89
N LEU A 319 -16.52 13.58 -22.46
CA LEU A 319 -15.43 12.97 -21.70
C LEU A 319 -14.79 14.01 -20.76
N PRO A 320 -14.55 13.72 -19.47
CA PRO A 320 -13.81 14.61 -18.59
C PRO A 320 -12.41 14.94 -19.13
N GLU A 321 -11.89 16.14 -18.83
CA GLU A 321 -10.58 16.60 -19.29
C GLU A 321 -9.43 16.28 -18.31
N THR A 322 -9.73 15.91 -17.06
CA THR A 322 -8.71 15.73 -15.99
C THR A 322 -8.99 14.53 -15.08
N VAL A 323 -7.97 14.05 -14.35
CA VAL A 323 -8.12 13.01 -13.29
C VAL A 323 -9.24 13.40 -12.31
N GLN A 324 -9.25 14.67 -11.91
CA GLN A 324 -10.22 15.22 -10.96
C GLN A 324 -11.62 15.22 -11.55
N GLY A 325 -11.76 15.50 -12.86
CA GLY A 325 -13.02 15.38 -13.57
C GLY A 325 -13.56 13.95 -13.59
N VAL A 326 -12.68 12.96 -13.78
CA VAL A 326 -13.06 11.52 -13.71
C VAL A 326 -13.50 11.12 -12.29
N LEU A 327 -12.79 11.58 -11.25
CA LEU A 327 -13.15 11.32 -9.85
C LEU A 327 -14.43 12.06 -9.42
N MET A 328 -14.64 13.29 -9.90
CA MET A 328 -15.86 14.08 -9.67
C MET A 328 -17.08 13.41 -10.30
N VAL A 329 -16.95 12.85 -11.50
CA VAL A 329 -18.02 12.07 -12.13
C VAL A 329 -18.48 10.91 -11.25
N ARG A 330 -17.59 10.28 -10.47
CA ARG A 330 -17.96 9.22 -9.51
C ARG A 330 -18.64 9.77 -8.25
N ILE A 331 -18.22 10.93 -7.75
CA ILE A 331 -18.83 11.56 -6.56
C ILE A 331 -20.24 12.06 -6.86
N ASP A 332 -20.45 12.69 -8.01
CA ASP A 332 -21.78 13.15 -8.43
C ASP A 332 -22.76 11.98 -8.62
N TRP A 333 -22.28 10.79 -9.02
CA TRP A 333 -23.13 9.59 -9.13
C TRP A 333 -23.47 8.95 -7.78
N ALA A 334 -22.56 8.99 -6.80
CA ALA A 334 -22.86 8.55 -5.44
C ALA A 334 -23.84 9.49 -4.72
N ALA A 335 -23.92 10.76 -5.15
CA ALA A 335 -24.84 11.75 -4.61
C ALA A 335 -26.18 11.87 -5.37
N GLY A 336 -26.26 11.34 -6.60
CA GLY A 336 -27.42 11.48 -7.51
C GLY A 336 -28.42 10.32 -7.51
N GLY A 337 -28.32 9.37 -6.58
CA GLY A 337 -29.29 8.28 -6.44
C GLY A 337 -30.52 8.66 -5.62
N HIS A 338 -31.48 9.35 -6.23
CA HIS A 338 -32.89 9.37 -5.79
C HIS A 338 -33.83 9.25 -6.97
#